data_AF-A0A0U0ZRG6-F1
#
_entry.id   AF-A0A0U0ZRG6-F1
#
_cell.length_a   1.000
_cell.length_b   1.000
_cell.length_c   1.000
_cell.angle_alpha   90.00
_cell.angle_beta   90.00
_cell.angle_gamma   90.00
#
_symmetry.space_group_name_H-M   'P 1'
#
loop_
_entity.id
_entity.type
_entity.pdbx_description
1 polymer ?
#
loop_
_entity_poly.entity_id
_entity_poly.type
_entity_poly.pdbx_seq_one_letter_code
_entity_poly.pdbx_strand_id
1 'polypeptide(L)'
;MGNTAYQGVKSAALVGVVAVLVAGCSDLERGVVTDKKHFDEYSSVVSVPTGKGGITFVPQYQPERWVLYLRDGDRSGEHDVSRDEFDKYQVNDPYP
;
A
#
# COMPACT_ATOMS: atom_id res chain seq x y z
N MET A 1 37.29 -15.58 -19.95
CA MET A 1 36.99 -17.01 -19.78
C MET A 1 37.84 -17.55 -18.64
N GLY A 2 37.38 -18.12 -17.54
CA GLY A 2 36.11 -18.21 -16.83
C GLY A 2 36.54 -18.59 -15.41
N ASN A 3 36.04 -17.91 -14.38
CA ASN A 3 36.59 -18.08 -13.03
C ASN A 3 35.81 -19.11 -12.20
N THR A 4 36.59 -19.81 -11.41
CA THR A 4 36.39 -21.10 -10.77
C THR A 4 35.31 -21.14 -9.68
N ALA A 5 34.77 -22.34 -9.55
CA ALA A 5 33.84 -22.88 -8.57
C ALA A 5 34.08 -22.55 -7.08
N TYR A 6 32.96 -22.22 -6.43
CA TYR A 6 32.39 -22.78 -5.19
C TYR A 6 33.19 -22.97 -3.90
N GLN A 7 32.53 -22.47 -2.84
CA GLN A 7 32.44 -22.95 -1.46
C GLN A 7 33.52 -22.56 -0.44
N GLY A 8 33.23 -21.45 0.25
CA GLY A 8 33.47 -21.30 1.68
C GLY A 8 32.17 -20.88 2.35
N VAL A 9 31.38 -21.85 2.85
CA VAL A 9 30.16 -21.62 3.62
C VAL A 9 30.57 -21.12 5.00
N LYS A 10 30.31 -19.84 5.31
CA LYS A 10 30.41 -19.31 6.67
C LYS A 10 29.22 -18.40 6.95
N SER A 11 28.35 -18.93 7.80
CA SER A 11 27.46 -18.23 8.72
C SER A 11 26.61 -17.08 8.19
N ALA A 12 25.31 -17.37 8.18
CA ALA A 12 24.26 -16.50 8.71
C ALA A 12 24.28 -15.04 8.24
N ALA A 13 23.58 -14.79 7.14
CA ALA A 13 22.86 -13.53 6.99
C ALA A 13 21.63 -13.80 6.13
N LEU A 14 20.52 -14.14 6.79
CA LEU A 14 19.17 -13.99 6.26
C LEU A 14 18.95 -12.47 6.13
N VAL A 15 19.60 -11.83 5.16
CA VAL A 15 19.41 -10.40 4.88
C VAL A 15 18.09 -10.29 4.15
N GLY A 16 17.09 -9.89 4.94
CA GLY A 16 15.70 -9.77 4.54
C GLY A 16 15.55 -9.03 3.23
N VAL A 17 14.90 -9.69 2.28
CA VAL A 17 14.17 -9.01 1.23
C VAL A 17 12.92 -8.45 1.89
N VAL A 18 13.06 -7.32 2.58
CA VAL A 18 11.93 -6.40 2.75
C VAL A 18 11.91 -5.60 1.45
N ALA A 19 11.36 -6.22 0.41
CA ALA A 19 10.82 -5.47 -0.70
C ALA A 19 9.69 -4.65 -0.09
N VAL A 20 10.00 -3.43 0.33
CA VAL A 20 9.00 -2.40 0.50
C VAL A 20 8.44 -2.24 -0.91
N LEU A 21 7.35 -2.95 -1.17
CA LEU A 21 6.43 -2.63 -2.24
C LEU A 21 6.04 -1.19 -1.96
N VAL A 22 6.77 -0.25 -2.57
CA VAL A 22 6.24 1.06 -2.87
C VAL A 22 5.16 0.79 -3.91
N ALA A 23 4.06 0.19 -3.46
CA ALA A 23 2.77 0.40 -4.09
C ALA A 23 2.57 1.89 -3.89
N GLY A 24 3.03 2.67 -4.86
CA GLY A 24 2.72 4.07 -4.91
C GLY A 24 1.21 4.16 -4.79
N CYS A 25 0.73 4.82 -3.74
CA CYS A 25 -0.58 5.44 -3.73
C CYS A 25 -0.56 6.49 -4.84
N SER A 26 -0.56 6.01 -6.08
CA SER A 26 -0.66 6.82 -7.27
C SER A 26 -2.15 6.97 -7.44
N ASP A 27 -2.69 8.16 -7.25
CA ASP A 27 -4.09 8.38 -7.57
C ASP A 27 -4.24 8.18 -9.08
N LEU A 28 -5.09 7.21 -9.45
CA LEU A 28 -5.35 6.89 -10.84
C LEU A 28 -6.83 7.08 -11.07
N GLU A 29 -7.18 8.09 -11.87
CA GLU A 29 -8.57 8.37 -12.22
C GLU A 29 -9.13 7.39 -13.26
N ARG A 30 -8.27 6.54 -13.82
CA ARG A 30 -8.65 5.62 -14.89
C ARG A 30 -8.01 4.24 -14.98
N GLY A 31 -8.74 3.22 -15.43
CA GLY A 31 -8.18 1.93 -15.84
C GLY A 31 -9.10 0.72 -15.67
N VAL A 32 -8.48 -0.45 -15.56
CA VAL A 32 -9.17 -1.71 -15.24
C VAL A 32 -9.10 -1.95 -13.74
N VAL A 33 -10.23 -2.25 -13.11
CA VAL A 33 -10.30 -2.58 -11.68
C VAL A 33 -9.55 -3.89 -11.43
N THR A 34 -8.47 -3.85 -10.67
CA THR A 34 -7.68 -5.02 -10.29
C THR A 34 -8.04 -5.57 -8.92
N ASP A 35 -8.49 -4.70 -8.01
CA ASP A 35 -8.91 -5.07 -6.66
C ASP A 35 -9.83 -3.98 -6.07
N LYS A 36 -10.51 -4.30 -4.97
CA LYS A 36 -11.48 -3.44 -4.30
C LYS A 36 -11.33 -3.56 -2.78
N LYS A 37 -11.27 -2.43 -2.07
CA LYS A 37 -11.15 -2.45 -0.61
C LYS A 37 -12.02 -1.40 0.07
N HIS A 38 -12.70 -1.83 1.12
CA HIS A 38 -13.42 -0.97 2.05
C HIS A 38 -12.60 -0.83 3.33
N PHE A 39 -12.53 0.39 3.85
CA PHE A 39 -11.88 0.71 5.10
C PHE A 39 -12.93 1.30 6.05
N ASP A 40 -13.22 0.58 7.13
CA ASP A 40 -14.09 1.06 8.20
C ASP A 40 -13.50 2.33 8.85
N GLU A 41 -14.40 3.19 9.32
CA GLU A 41 -14.04 4.31 10.19
C GLU A 41 -13.31 3.80 11.44
N TYR A 42 -12.19 4.43 11.78
CA TYR A 42 -11.55 4.19 13.07
C TYR A 42 -10.87 5.44 13.62
N SER A 43 -10.77 5.46 14.96
CA SER A 43 -9.97 6.43 15.68
C SER A 43 -8.84 5.72 16.40
N SER A 44 -7.68 6.35 16.42
CA SER A 44 -6.51 5.83 17.12
C SER A 44 -5.75 6.96 17.81
N VAL A 45 -4.88 6.61 18.74
CA VAL A 45 -3.99 7.56 19.40
C VAL A 45 -2.57 7.10 19.14
N VAL A 46 -1.77 7.96 18.50
CA VAL A 46 -0.37 7.70 18.22
C VAL A 46 0.50 8.47 19.20
N SER A 47 1.50 7.80 19.78
CA SER A 47 2.52 8.43 20.62
C SER A 47 3.66 8.93 19.76
N VAL A 48 3.90 10.24 19.78
CA VAL A 48 4.99 10.89 19.06
C VAL A 48 6.05 11.36 20.06
N PRO A 49 7.33 10.95 19.90
CA PRO A 49 8.41 11.46 20.73
C PRO A 49 8.68 12.92 20.38
N THR A 50 8.68 13.78 21.39
CA THR A 50 9.12 15.17 21.26
C THR A 50 10.60 15.26 21.63
N GLY A 51 11.36 16.12 20.94
CA GLY A 51 12.83 16.20 21.04
C GLY A 51 13.41 16.53 22.43
N LYS A 52 12.59 16.75 23.45
CA LYS A 52 13.00 16.98 24.86
C LYS A 52 12.61 15.83 25.80
N GLY A 53 12.37 14.63 25.29
CA GLY A 53 12.03 13.45 26.10
C GLY A 53 10.56 13.38 26.55
N GLY A 54 9.70 14.28 26.05
CA GLY A 54 8.25 14.18 26.26
C GLY A 54 7.61 13.28 25.20
N ILE A 55 6.56 12.54 25.59
CA ILE A 55 5.69 11.84 24.65
C ILE A 55 4.41 12.65 24.50
N THR A 56 4.03 12.96 23.28
CA THR A 56 2.73 13.57 22.97
C THR A 56 1.81 12.52 22.37
N PHE A 57 0.58 12.46 22.88
CA PHE A 57 -0.47 11.61 22.34
C PHE A 57 -1.28 12.43 21.33
N VAL A 58 -1.24 12.03 20.06
CA VAL A 58 -1.97 12.70 18.99
C VAL A 58 -3.15 11.82 18.60
N PRO A 59 -4.41 12.28 18.77
CA PRO A 59 -5.55 11.57 18.24
C PRO A 59 -5.54 11.64 16.71
N GLN A 60 -5.80 10.51 16.07
CA GLN A 60 -5.94 10.37 14.63
C GLN A 60 -7.34 9.84 14.34
N TYR A 61 -8.04 10.54 13.45
CA TYR A 61 -9.33 10.14 12.94
C TYR A 61 -9.18 9.73 11.48
N GLN A 62 -9.66 8.54 11.14
CA GLN A 62 -9.64 8.02 9.79
C GLN A 62 -11.10 7.78 9.38
N PRO A 63 -11.62 8.58 8.42
CA PRO A 63 -12.99 8.41 7.96
C PRO A 63 -13.12 7.10 7.17
N GLU A 64 -14.35 6.60 7.11
CA GLU A 64 -14.70 5.48 6.23
C GLU A 64 -14.42 5.83 4.76
N ARG A 65 -13.86 4.89 3.99
CA ARG A 65 -13.61 5.07 2.55
C ARG A 65 -13.69 3.78 1.76
N TRP A 66 -14.02 3.92 0.48
CA TRP A 66 -14.13 2.83 -0.50
C TRP A 66 -13.13 3.08 -1.62
N VAL A 67 -12.31 2.08 -1.92
CA VAL A 67 -11.16 2.24 -2.80
C VAL A 67 -11.20 1.21 -3.91
N LEU A 68 -11.09 1.68 -5.15
CA LEU A 68 -10.81 0.84 -6.31
C LEU A 68 -9.30 0.88 -6.60
N TYR A 69 -8.70 -0.29 -6.80
CA TYR A 69 -7.34 -0.38 -7.32
C TYR A 69 -7.41 -0.54 -8.83
N LEU A 70 -6.79 0.37 -9.57
CA LEU A 70 -6.87 0.47 -11.02
C LEU A 70 -5.52 0.18 -11.68
N ARG A 71 -5.58 -0.32 -12.92
CA ARG A 71 -4.42 -0.48 -13.80
C ARG A 71 -4.69 0.07 -15.20
N ASP A 72 -3.84 1.00 -15.65
CA ASP A 72 -3.84 1.58 -17.01
C ASP A 72 -2.45 1.37 -17.64
N GLY A 73 -2.32 0.32 -18.47
CA GLY A 73 -1.03 -0.12 -19.02
C GLY A 73 -0.05 -0.55 -17.94
N ASP A 74 1.10 0.14 -17.87
CA ASP A 74 2.15 -0.08 -16.86
C ASP A 74 1.92 0.69 -15.55
N ARG A 75 0.84 1.49 -15.47
CA ARG A 75 0.49 2.28 -14.27
C ARG A 75 -0.51 1.52 -13.42
N SER A 76 -0.31 1.55 -12.11
CA SER A 76 -1.27 1.08 -11.11
C SER A 76 -1.50 2.14 -10.04
N GLY A 77 -2.71 2.21 -9.51
CA GLY A 77 -3.06 3.22 -8.53
C GLY A 77 -4.30 2.90 -7.73
N GLU A 78 -4.56 3.71 -6.72
CA GLU A 78 -5.81 3.69 -5.97
C GLU A 78 -6.71 4.85 -6.39
N HIS A 79 -8.02 4.66 -6.27
CA HIS A 79 -9.02 5.69 -6.53
C HIS A 79 -10.11 5.60 -5.46
N ASP A 80 -10.25 6.66 -4.68
CA ASP A 80 -11.31 6.77 -3.67
C ASP A 80 -12.65 7.06 -4.35
N VAL A 81 -13.67 6.25 -4.05
CA VAL A 81 -15.01 6.34 -4.65
C VAL A 81 -16.10 6.37 -3.59
N SER A 82 -17.30 6.74 -4.00
CA SER A 82 -18.49 6.55 -3.16
C SER A 82 -18.84 5.07 -3.01
N ARG A 83 -19.61 4.71 -1.97
CA ARG A 83 -20.13 3.34 -1.80
C ARG A 83 -20.92 2.85 -3.01
N ASP A 84 -21.83 3.69 -3.52
CA ASP A 84 -22.68 3.32 -4.65
C ASP A 84 -21.86 3.03 -5.92
N GLU A 85 -20.79 3.81 -6.11
CA GLU A 85 -19.86 3.61 -7.20
C GLU A 85 -18.97 2.39 -6.99
N PHE A 86 -18.51 2.15 -5.76
CA PHE A 86 -17.80 0.93 -5.40
C PHE A 86 -18.63 -0.30 -5.73
N ASP A 87 -19.93 -0.32 -5.41
CA ASP A 87 -20.81 -1.47 -5.64
C ASP A 87 -21.10 -1.69 -7.14
N LYS A 88 -20.96 -0.66 -7.98
CA LYS A 88 -21.20 -0.71 -9.42
C LYS A 88 -20.16 -1.54 -10.18
N TYR A 89 -18.89 -1.50 -9.76
CA TYR A 89 -17.78 -2.12 -10.50
C TYR A 89 -17.32 -3.43 -9.87
N GLN A 90 -16.92 -4.39 -10.70
CA GLN A 90 -16.31 -5.65 -10.31
C GLN A 90 -14.83 -5.69 -10.75
N VAL A 91 -14.07 -6.63 -10.18
CA VAL A 91 -12.70 -6.88 -10.65
C VAL A 91 -12.74 -7.31 -12.12
N ASN A 92 -11.85 -6.72 -12.92
CA ASN A 92 -11.75 -6.77 -14.38
C ASN A 92 -12.73 -5.87 -15.16
N ASP A 93 -13.60 -5.11 -14.49
CA ASP A 93 -14.40 -4.11 -15.19
C ASP A 93 -13.53 -2.93 -15.61
N PRO A 94 -13.79 -2.33 -16.79
CA PRO A 94 -13.28 -1.01 -17.09
C PRO A 94 -14.02 0.01 -16.20
N TYR A 95 -13.25 0.76 -15.43
CA TYR A 95 -13.72 1.95 -14.72
C TYR A 95 -13.67 3.13 -15.73
N PRO A 96 -14.04 4.39 -15.40
CA PRO A 96 -13.16 5.48 -15.74
C PRO A 96 -11.73 4.98 -15.80
#